data_AF-A0A0S7ZXU6-F1
#
_entry.id   AF-A0A0S7ZXU6-F1
#
_cell.length_a   1.000
_cell.length_b   1.000
_cell.length_c   1.000
_cell.angle_alpha   90.00
_cell.angle_beta   90.00
_cell.angle_gamma   90.00
#
_symmetry.space_group_name_H-M   'P 1'
#
loop_
_entity.id
_entity.type
_entity.pdbx_description
1 polymer ?
#
loop_
_entity_poly.entity_id
_entity_poly.type
_entity_poly.pdbx_seq_one_letter_code
_entity_poly.pdbx_strand_id
1 'polypeptide(L)'
;MVDDELPNDLFFNTEVVMFKKILLAGFLLVYSAMAFSQDDATGNAVTYQPLNLYLPTLQYMQLAAAEPAETATKDTTAVEATVTDTVSIESEYKDRWLTANKTHKWLGIGSLALAVASAIVPKEEEGAHHDLAEGALILGGAAVATGLVFHYDDLSGKKFFSNPDNWHAMLTTLGVVGYAIAVDQGGEGGHAGAGIAGMVLMIGGIKMTW
;
A
#
# COMPACT_ATOMS: atom_id res chain seq x y z
N MET A 1 50.04 18.06 10.70
CA MET A 1 48.80 17.55 11.30
C MET A 1 47.67 18.26 10.59
N VAL A 2 47.15 17.62 9.55
CA VAL A 2 45.90 18.01 8.88
C VAL A 2 45.08 16.74 8.98
N ASP A 3 44.04 16.80 9.80
CA ASP A 3 43.10 15.69 9.97
C ASP A 3 42.17 15.67 8.76
N ASP A 4 42.40 14.72 7.85
CA ASP A 4 41.51 14.41 6.74
C ASP A 4 40.28 13.65 7.28
N GLU A 5 39.27 14.39 7.73
CA GLU A 5 37.94 13.83 7.93
C GLU A 5 37.30 13.57 6.55
N LEU A 6 37.19 12.29 6.18
CA LEU A 6 36.45 11.87 4.99
C LEU A 6 34.96 12.22 5.15
N PRO A 7 34.31 12.79 4.13
CA PRO A 7 32.90 13.19 4.20
C PRO A 7 31.99 11.97 4.33
N ASN A 8 31.28 11.88 5.45
CA ASN A 8 30.33 10.82 5.81
C ASN A 8 29.07 10.79 4.90
N ASP A 9 28.96 11.72 3.96
CA ASP A 9 27.76 12.05 3.20
C ASP A 9 27.53 11.08 2.03
N LEU A 10 28.57 10.38 1.59
CA LEU A 10 28.57 9.55 0.40
C LEU A 10 27.91 8.17 0.60
N PHE A 11 27.93 7.63 1.82
CA PHE A 11 27.38 6.29 2.07
C PHE A 11 25.85 6.28 2.26
N PHE A 12 25.28 7.32 2.84
CA PHE A 12 23.85 7.36 3.18
C PHE A 12 22.92 7.60 1.97
N ASN A 13 23.38 8.24 0.90
CA ASN A 13 22.55 8.47 -0.29
C ASN A 13 22.34 7.20 -1.12
N THR A 14 23.30 6.28 -1.11
CA THR A 14 23.24 5.05 -1.89
C THR A 14 22.13 4.11 -1.43
N GLU A 15 21.91 3.99 -0.11
CA GLU A 15 20.89 3.09 0.44
C GLU A 15 19.46 3.59 0.17
N VAL A 16 19.25 4.90 0.27
CA VAL A 16 17.95 5.53 -0.03
C VAL A 16 17.59 5.37 -1.51
N VAL A 17 18.57 5.54 -2.41
CA VAL A 17 18.37 5.35 -3.85
C VAL A 17 18.14 3.88 -4.20
N MET A 18 18.84 2.96 -3.55
CA MET A 18 18.70 1.53 -3.79
C MET A 18 17.34 1.00 -3.32
N PHE A 19 16.85 1.44 -2.14
CA PHE A 19 15.54 1.04 -1.62
C PHE A 19 14.38 1.55 -2.48
N LYS A 20 14.44 2.80 -2.97
CA LYS A 20 13.44 3.33 -3.92
C LYS A 20 13.40 2.51 -5.21
N LYS A 21 14.55 2.04 -5.70
CA LYS A 21 14.63 1.15 -6.86
C LYS A 21 14.05 -0.23 -6.56
N ILE A 22 14.24 -0.78 -5.37
CA ILE A 22 13.66 -2.07 -4.95
C ILE A 22 12.14 -1.97 -4.84
N LEU A 23 11.59 -0.91 -4.21
CA LEU A 23 10.14 -0.71 -4.15
C LEU A 23 9.52 -0.49 -5.54
N LEU A 24 10.18 0.29 -6.40
CA LEU A 24 9.74 0.48 -7.78
C LEU A 24 9.82 -0.82 -8.60
N ALA A 25 10.86 -1.62 -8.41
CA ALA A 25 11.00 -2.94 -9.03
C ALA A 25 9.94 -3.93 -8.51
N GLY A 26 9.62 -3.89 -7.21
CA GLY A 26 8.53 -4.66 -6.61
C GLY A 26 7.17 -4.26 -7.17
N PHE A 27 6.91 -2.95 -7.32
CA PHE A 27 5.72 -2.43 -7.97
C PHE A 27 5.62 -2.87 -9.43
N LEU A 28 6.73 -2.82 -10.18
CA LEU A 28 6.82 -3.30 -11.55
C LEU A 28 6.63 -4.83 -11.63
N LEU A 29 7.15 -5.60 -10.67
CA LEU A 29 6.98 -7.05 -10.59
C LEU A 29 5.53 -7.44 -10.35
N VAL A 30 4.85 -6.77 -9.42
CA VAL A 30 3.42 -6.97 -9.15
C VAL A 30 2.58 -6.58 -10.38
N TYR A 31 2.93 -5.47 -11.05
CA TYR A 31 2.26 -5.07 -12.29
C TYR A 31 2.49 -6.07 -13.43
N SER A 32 3.71 -6.60 -13.57
CA SER A 32 4.03 -7.59 -14.62
C SER A 32 3.45 -8.97 -14.33
N ALA A 33 3.32 -9.39 -13.07
CA ALA A 33 2.67 -10.65 -12.71
C ALA A 33 1.16 -10.62 -13.06
N MET A 34 0.50 -9.46 -12.89
CA MET A 34 -0.87 -9.27 -13.38
C MET A 34 -0.97 -9.27 -14.90
N ALA A 35 0.07 -8.83 -15.62
CA ALA A 35 0.12 -8.87 -17.07
C ALA A 35 0.45 -10.26 -17.64
N PHE A 36 1.15 -11.12 -16.88
CA PHE A 36 1.57 -12.46 -17.31
C PHE A 36 0.56 -13.56 -16.96
N SER A 37 -0.28 -13.36 -15.93
CA SER A 37 -1.36 -14.29 -15.56
C SER A 37 -2.55 -14.31 -16.53
N GLN A 38 -2.51 -13.56 -17.64
CA GLN A 38 -3.61 -13.46 -18.60
C GLN A 38 -3.46 -14.36 -19.85
N ASP A 39 -2.35 -15.09 -20.00
CA ASP A 39 -2.07 -15.81 -21.25
C ASP A 39 -2.60 -17.25 -21.33
N ASP A 40 -3.07 -17.86 -20.23
CA ASP A 40 -3.47 -19.30 -20.26
C ASP A 40 -4.96 -19.62 -20.01
N ALA A 41 -5.84 -18.62 -19.83
CA ALA A 41 -7.28 -18.87 -19.66
C ALA A 41 -8.08 -18.88 -20.99
N THR A 42 -7.85 -19.93 -21.79
CA THR A 42 -8.81 -20.58 -22.72
C THR A 42 -9.41 -19.80 -23.92
N GLY A 43 -9.09 -20.24 -25.14
CA GLY A 43 -10.05 -20.79 -26.14
C GLY A 43 -11.34 -20.07 -26.55
N ASN A 44 -11.69 -18.90 -26.02
CA ASN A 44 -12.83 -18.10 -26.42
C ASN A 44 -12.39 -16.66 -26.51
N ALA A 45 -12.18 -16.20 -27.75
CA ALA A 45 -11.85 -14.83 -28.08
C ALA A 45 -13.00 -13.88 -27.69
N VAL A 46 -13.06 -13.53 -26.40
CA VAL A 46 -13.60 -12.23 -26.00
C VAL A 46 -12.42 -11.27 -26.11
N THR A 47 -12.40 -10.51 -27.19
CA THR A 47 -11.42 -9.44 -27.43
C THR A 47 -11.60 -8.35 -26.38
N TYR A 48 -11.01 -8.53 -25.20
CA TYR A 48 -10.85 -7.46 -24.24
C TYR A 48 -9.74 -6.56 -24.75
N GLN A 49 -10.12 -5.34 -25.14
CA GLN A 49 -9.17 -4.28 -25.43
C GLN A 49 -8.23 -4.16 -24.21
N PRO A 50 -6.90 -4.05 -24.38
CA PRO A 50 -6.01 -3.75 -23.27
C PRO A 50 -6.57 -2.52 -22.57
N LEU A 51 -6.72 -2.57 -21.25
CA LEU A 51 -7.18 -1.43 -20.46
C LEU A 51 -6.13 -0.33 -20.63
N ASN A 52 -6.34 0.50 -21.65
CA ASN A 52 -5.49 1.63 -21.99
C ASN A 52 -5.79 2.70 -20.93
N LEU A 53 -5.22 2.51 -19.75
CA LEU A 53 -5.13 3.49 -18.67
C LEU A 53 -4.17 4.61 -19.11
N TYR A 54 -4.56 5.31 -20.18
CA TYR A 54 -4.01 6.60 -20.54
C TYR A 54 -4.46 7.58 -19.47
N LEU A 55 -3.65 7.66 -18.43
CA LEU A 55 -3.81 8.32 -17.15
C LEU A 55 -4.36 9.76 -17.26
N PRO A 56 -5.64 10.02 -16.90
CA PRO A 56 -6.08 11.34 -16.46
C PRO A 56 -6.06 11.44 -14.93
N THR A 57 -5.69 10.38 -14.21
CA THR A 57 -5.84 10.26 -12.75
C THR A 57 -4.91 11.18 -11.96
N LEU A 58 -3.79 11.66 -12.53
CA LEU A 58 -2.98 12.69 -11.88
C LEU A 58 -3.73 14.02 -11.72
N GLN A 59 -4.64 14.36 -12.64
CA GLN A 59 -5.38 15.62 -12.60
C GLN A 59 -6.54 15.60 -11.60
N TYR A 60 -7.14 14.43 -11.34
CA TYR A 60 -8.18 14.28 -10.31
C TYR A 60 -7.60 14.20 -8.89
N MET A 61 -6.38 13.68 -8.72
CA MET A 61 -5.74 13.58 -7.39
C MET A 61 -5.30 14.96 -6.85
N GLN A 62 -4.93 15.90 -7.73
CA GLN A 62 -4.56 17.25 -7.31
C GLN A 62 -5.77 18.08 -6.83
N LEU A 63 -7.00 17.69 -7.21
CA LEU A 63 -8.23 18.37 -6.79
C LEU A 63 -8.73 17.90 -5.42
N ALA A 64 -8.39 16.68 -4.99
CA ALA A 64 -8.75 16.16 -3.66
C ALA A 64 -7.73 16.52 -2.57
N ALA A 65 -6.52 16.95 -2.95
CA ALA A 65 -5.47 17.41 -2.03
C ALA A 65 -5.51 18.93 -1.77
N ALA A 66 -6.40 19.67 -2.46
CA ALA A 66 -6.58 21.10 -2.28
C ALA A 66 -7.64 21.39 -1.20
N GLU A 67 -7.36 21.04 0.06
CA GLU A 67 -8.05 21.67 1.19
C GLU A 67 -7.27 22.96 1.55
N PRO A 68 -7.94 24.10 1.85
CA PRO A 68 -7.26 25.35 2.13
C PRO A 68 -6.49 25.24 3.44
N ALA A 69 -5.19 25.53 3.39
CA ALA A 69 -4.37 25.72 4.58
C ALA A 69 -4.94 26.91 5.37
N GLU A 70 -5.63 26.61 6.47
CA GLU A 70 -6.07 27.61 7.43
C GLU A 70 -4.82 28.12 8.17
N THR A 71 -4.24 29.20 7.64
CA THR A 71 -3.16 29.94 8.29
C THR A 71 -3.69 30.57 9.57
N ALA A 72 -3.43 29.93 10.70
CA ALA A 72 -3.59 30.53 12.02
C ALA A 72 -2.53 31.64 12.21
N THR A 73 -2.88 32.86 11.82
CA THR A 73 -2.16 34.08 12.20
C THR A 73 -2.27 34.27 13.70
N LYS A 74 -1.14 34.11 14.39
CA LYS A 74 -0.98 34.42 15.81
C LYS A 74 -0.80 35.93 15.96
N ASP A 75 -1.91 36.67 16.01
CA ASP A 75 -1.88 38.10 16.35
C ASP A 75 -2.05 38.29 17.85
N THR A 76 -1.10 39.00 18.47
CA THR A 76 -1.01 39.19 19.91
C THR A 76 -1.25 40.66 20.20
N THR A 77 -2.51 41.08 20.23
CA THR A 77 -2.90 42.37 20.81
C THR A 77 -4.15 42.21 21.64
N ALA A 78 -4.01 42.51 22.93
CA ALA A 78 -5.07 42.53 23.92
C ALA A 78 -6.13 43.58 23.56
N VAL A 79 -7.39 43.14 23.44
CA VAL A 79 -8.58 44.00 23.50
C VAL A 79 -9.63 43.29 24.36
N GLU A 80 -10.20 44.07 25.26
CA GLU A 80 -11.18 43.70 26.27
C GLU A 80 -12.43 42.99 25.75
N ALA A 81 -13.03 42.22 26.65
CA ALA A 81 -14.20 41.38 26.48
C ALA A 81 -15.42 42.08 25.87
N THR A 82 -15.92 41.51 24.77
CA THR A 82 -17.36 41.50 24.47
C THR A 82 -17.75 40.04 24.34
N VAL A 83 -18.41 39.50 25.36
CA VAL A 83 -19.02 38.17 25.33
C VAL A 83 -20.17 38.23 24.32
N THR A 84 -19.84 37.93 23.07
CA THR A 84 -20.83 37.57 22.07
C THR A 84 -21.02 36.08 22.25
N ASP A 85 -22.20 35.70 22.75
CA ASP A 85 -22.66 34.32 22.92
C ASP A 85 -22.70 33.68 21.52
N THR A 86 -21.53 33.23 21.09
CA THR A 86 -21.33 32.63 19.79
C THR A 86 -21.81 31.21 20.00
N VAL A 87 -23.05 30.93 19.56
CA VAL A 87 -23.55 29.57 19.44
C VAL A 87 -22.56 28.83 18.55
N SER A 88 -21.63 28.14 19.19
CA SER A 88 -20.75 27.17 18.57
C SER A 88 -21.68 26.06 18.10
N ILE A 89 -22.12 26.16 16.85
CA ILE A 89 -22.59 25.00 16.12
C ILE A 89 -21.34 24.13 16.01
N GLU A 90 -21.11 23.26 17.01
CA GLU A 90 -20.22 22.13 16.82
C GLU A 90 -20.80 21.39 15.62
N SER A 91 -20.19 21.58 14.44
CA SER A 91 -20.50 20.76 13.30
C SER A 91 -20.15 19.35 13.74
N GLU A 92 -21.18 18.54 13.99
CA GLU A 92 -21.04 17.13 14.33
C GLU A 92 -20.03 16.52 13.37
N TYR A 93 -18.89 16.07 13.89
CA TYR A 93 -17.83 15.49 13.09
C TYR A 93 -18.39 14.26 12.36
N LYS A 94 -18.66 14.42 11.06
CA LYS A 94 -19.09 13.32 10.21
C LYS A 94 -17.86 12.68 9.62
N ASP A 95 -17.48 11.56 10.20
CA ASP A 95 -16.41 10.73 9.66
C ASP A 95 -16.74 10.36 8.20
N ARG A 96 -15.88 10.77 7.27
CA ARG A 96 -16.06 10.47 5.85
C ARG A 96 -15.94 8.96 5.69
N TRP A 97 -16.97 8.32 5.14
CA TRP A 97 -16.99 6.86 5.01
C TRP A 97 -15.90 6.34 4.04
N LEU A 98 -15.44 7.16 3.11
CA LEU A 98 -14.33 6.88 2.19
C LEU A 98 -13.21 7.92 2.39
N THR A 99 -12.07 7.49 2.92
CA THR A 99 -10.84 8.28 3.03
C THR A 99 -9.66 7.45 2.54
N ALA A 100 -8.55 8.10 2.18
CA ALA A 100 -7.31 7.42 1.79
C ALA A 100 -6.90 6.29 2.75
N ASN A 101 -6.85 6.61 4.06
CA ASN A 101 -6.51 5.64 5.11
C ASN A 101 -7.51 4.49 5.19
N LYS A 102 -8.82 4.77 5.06
CA LYS A 102 -9.85 3.72 5.08
C LYS A 102 -9.75 2.81 3.88
N THR A 103 -9.53 3.36 2.68
CA THR A 103 -9.36 2.58 1.45
C THR A 103 -8.17 1.64 1.58
N HIS A 104 -6.99 2.16 1.94
CA HIS A 104 -5.79 1.34 2.15
C HIS A 104 -6.03 0.22 3.19
N LYS A 105 -6.61 0.58 4.34
CA LYS A 105 -6.96 -0.36 5.42
C LYS A 105 -7.91 -1.47 4.96
N TRP A 106 -8.98 -1.14 4.24
CA TRP A 106 -9.95 -2.13 3.79
C TRP A 106 -9.40 -3.04 2.71
N LEU A 107 -8.55 -2.53 1.80
CA LEU A 107 -7.86 -3.35 0.81
C LEU A 107 -6.93 -4.37 1.49
N GLY A 108 -6.14 -3.93 2.48
CA GLY A 108 -5.23 -4.83 3.21
C GLY A 108 -5.95 -5.90 4.03
N ILE A 109 -7.01 -5.53 4.74
CA ILE A 109 -7.84 -6.49 5.52
C ILE A 109 -8.58 -7.44 4.58
N GLY A 110 -9.14 -6.92 3.48
CA GLY A 110 -9.83 -7.73 2.47
C GLY A 110 -8.90 -8.78 1.85
N SER A 111 -7.66 -8.38 1.51
CA SER A 111 -6.63 -9.29 1.02
C SER A 111 -6.36 -10.44 2.02
N LEU A 112 -6.15 -10.13 3.30
CA LEU A 112 -5.94 -11.14 4.33
C LEU A 112 -7.15 -12.05 4.52
N ALA A 113 -8.37 -11.50 4.49
CA ALA A 113 -9.59 -12.28 4.63
C ALA A 113 -9.73 -13.29 3.48
N LEU A 114 -9.45 -12.86 2.24
CA LEU A 114 -9.45 -13.75 1.08
C LEU A 114 -8.34 -14.80 1.16
N ALA A 115 -7.13 -14.43 1.62
CA ALA A 115 -6.05 -15.40 1.82
C ALA A 115 -6.43 -16.49 2.83
N VAL A 116 -7.03 -16.10 3.96
CA VAL A 116 -7.54 -17.07 4.96
C VAL A 116 -8.66 -17.93 4.37
N ALA A 117 -9.60 -17.33 3.64
CA ALA A 117 -10.67 -18.06 2.99
C ALA A 117 -10.11 -19.08 1.98
N SER A 118 -9.13 -18.69 1.16
CA SER A 118 -8.45 -19.56 0.19
C SER A 118 -7.82 -20.79 0.85
N ALA A 119 -7.32 -20.65 2.08
CA ALA A 119 -6.66 -21.74 2.79
C ALA A 119 -7.63 -22.86 3.24
N ILE A 120 -8.89 -22.49 3.52
CA ILE A 120 -9.90 -23.40 4.10
C ILE A 120 -10.88 -23.98 3.09
N VAL A 121 -10.98 -23.40 1.89
CA VAL A 121 -11.85 -23.93 0.82
C VAL A 121 -11.24 -25.17 0.14
N PRO A 122 -12.07 -25.98 -0.55
CA PRO A 122 -11.59 -27.08 -1.38
C PRO A 122 -10.58 -26.63 -2.43
N LYS A 123 -9.54 -27.45 -2.65
CA LYS A 123 -8.41 -27.16 -3.54
C LYS A 123 -8.64 -27.80 -4.92
N GLU A 124 -9.77 -27.44 -5.52
CA GLU A 124 -10.08 -27.82 -6.89
C GLU A 124 -9.26 -26.95 -7.85
N GLU A 125 -8.77 -27.55 -8.93
CA GLU A 125 -8.07 -26.84 -10.01
C GLU A 125 -9.00 -25.77 -10.60
N GLU A 126 -8.52 -24.53 -10.70
CA GLU A 126 -9.31 -23.35 -11.12
C GLU A 126 -10.63 -23.15 -10.33
N GLY A 127 -10.69 -23.65 -9.10
CA GLY A 127 -11.84 -23.50 -8.21
C GLY A 127 -11.72 -22.32 -7.24
N ALA A 128 -12.62 -22.29 -6.25
CA ALA A 128 -12.66 -21.21 -5.25
C ALA A 128 -11.34 -20.97 -4.51
N HIS A 129 -10.47 -21.99 -4.36
CA HIS A 129 -9.12 -21.82 -3.80
C HIS A 129 -8.28 -20.84 -4.63
N HIS A 130 -8.29 -21.03 -5.96
CA HIS A 130 -7.56 -20.21 -6.90
C HIS A 130 -8.12 -18.78 -6.94
N ASP A 131 -9.43 -18.63 -7.15
CA ASP A 131 -10.08 -17.32 -7.25
C ASP A 131 -9.90 -16.46 -5.99
N LEU A 132 -9.99 -17.08 -4.81
CA LEU A 132 -9.78 -16.38 -3.55
C LEU A 132 -8.30 -16.02 -3.35
N ALA A 133 -7.37 -16.86 -3.76
CA ALA A 133 -5.94 -16.56 -3.68
C ALA A 133 -5.55 -15.43 -4.65
N GLU A 134 -6.07 -15.45 -5.88
CA GLU A 134 -5.88 -14.37 -6.85
C GLU A 134 -6.53 -13.07 -6.36
N GLY A 135 -7.74 -13.14 -5.83
CA GLY A 135 -8.39 -11.99 -5.20
C GLY A 135 -7.57 -11.43 -4.03
N ALA A 136 -6.97 -12.29 -3.20
CA ALA A 136 -6.08 -11.87 -2.13
C ALA A 136 -4.83 -11.14 -2.67
N LEU A 137 -4.23 -11.65 -3.73
CA LEU A 137 -3.11 -11.01 -4.43
C LEU A 137 -3.50 -9.64 -4.99
N ILE A 138 -4.63 -9.54 -5.71
CA ILE A 138 -5.10 -8.28 -6.32
C ILE A 138 -5.36 -7.23 -5.24
N LEU A 139 -6.12 -7.57 -4.19
CA LEU A 139 -6.40 -6.64 -3.09
C LEU A 139 -5.14 -6.26 -2.33
N GLY A 140 -4.21 -7.20 -2.14
CA GLY A 140 -2.93 -6.95 -1.48
C GLY A 140 -2.06 -6.00 -2.28
N GLY A 141 -1.95 -6.22 -3.60
CA GLY A 141 -1.26 -5.33 -4.52
C GLY A 141 -1.87 -3.92 -4.53
N ALA A 142 -3.20 -3.82 -4.55
CA ALA A 142 -3.90 -2.54 -4.43
C ALA A 142 -3.65 -1.86 -3.07
N ALA A 143 -3.59 -2.62 -1.97
CA ALA A 143 -3.25 -2.08 -0.65
C ALA A 143 -1.82 -1.51 -0.63
N VAL A 144 -0.84 -2.22 -1.20
CA VAL A 144 0.54 -1.71 -1.34
C VAL A 144 0.58 -0.44 -2.19
N ALA A 145 -0.10 -0.42 -3.34
CA ALA A 145 -0.16 0.75 -4.21
C ALA A 145 -0.75 1.97 -3.50
N THR A 146 -1.92 1.82 -2.87
CA THR A 146 -2.56 2.89 -2.11
C THR A 146 -1.74 3.33 -0.89
N GLY A 147 -1.07 2.41 -0.21
CA GLY A 147 -0.16 2.72 0.90
C GLY A 147 1.03 3.57 0.44
N LEU A 148 1.67 3.20 -0.66
CA LEU A 148 2.75 4.00 -1.24
C LEU A 148 2.29 5.38 -1.71
N VAL A 149 1.06 5.52 -2.21
CA VAL A 149 0.53 6.82 -2.66
C VAL A 149 0.17 7.72 -1.47
N PHE A 150 -0.48 7.17 -0.45
CA PHE A 150 -1.04 7.97 0.65
C PHE A 150 -0.10 8.15 1.84
N HIS A 151 0.88 7.25 2.00
CA HIS A 151 1.79 7.21 3.14
C HIS A 151 3.27 7.29 2.71
N TYR A 152 3.56 7.83 1.52
CA TYR A 152 4.93 7.95 1.04
C TYR A 152 5.82 8.75 2.00
N ASP A 153 5.28 9.86 2.52
CA ASP A 153 6.01 10.80 3.36
C ASP A 153 6.27 10.27 4.79
N ASP A 154 5.55 9.22 5.18
CA ASP A 154 5.75 8.52 6.46
C ASP A 154 7.01 7.61 6.41
N LEU A 155 7.48 7.27 5.21
CA LEU A 155 8.69 6.47 5.02
C LEU A 155 9.96 7.26 5.34
N SER A 156 10.89 6.63 6.06
CA SER A 156 12.14 7.28 6.48
C SER A 156 13.37 6.51 6.08
N GLY A 157 14.15 7.04 5.13
CA GLY A 157 15.46 6.48 4.79
C GLY A 157 16.46 6.57 5.95
N LYS A 158 16.42 7.65 6.74
CA LYS A 158 17.36 7.88 7.85
C LYS A 158 17.13 6.98 9.07
N LYS A 159 15.88 6.54 9.26
CA LYS A 159 15.46 5.70 10.39
C LYS A 159 14.92 4.37 9.88
N PHE A 160 15.60 3.74 8.92
CA PHE A 160 15.04 2.59 8.22
C PHE A 160 14.51 1.50 9.17
N PHE A 161 15.40 0.97 10.01
CA PHE A 161 15.12 -0.14 10.91
C PHE A 161 14.36 0.24 12.18
N SER A 162 14.22 1.54 12.49
CA SER A 162 13.54 2.02 13.70
C SER A 162 12.23 2.74 13.43
N ASN A 163 11.88 2.96 12.16
CA ASN A 163 10.58 3.49 11.77
C ASN A 163 9.58 2.33 11.55
N PRO A 164 8.48 2.26 12.32
CA PRO A 164 7.43 1.27 12.12
C PRO A 164 6.83 1.29 10.71
N ASP A 165 6.70 2.46 10.08
CA ASP A 165 6.09 2.61 8.76
C ASP A 165 6.92 1.93 7.65
N ASN A 166 8.26 1.94 7.78
CA ASN A 166 9.13 1.22 6.86
C ASN A 166 8.99 -0.30 7.01
N TRP A 167 8.88 -0.80 8.24
CA TRP A 167 8.64 -2.23 8.49
C TRP A 167 7.28 -2.65 7.99
N HIS A 168 6.25 -1.83 8.20
CA HIS A 168 4.92 -2.06 7.64
C HIS A 168 4.98 -2.18 6.12
N ALA A 169 5.54 -1.18 5.44
CA ALA A 169 5.63 -1.16 3.99
C ALA A 169 6.44 -2.36 3.45
N MET A 170 7.58 -2.67 4.06
CA MET A 170 8.43 -3.78 3.62
C MET A 170 7.75 -5.14 3.83
N LEU A 171 7.25 -5.42 5.04
CA LEU A 171 6.68 -6.72 5.37
C LEU A 171 5.36 -6.96 4.62
N THR A 172 4.50 -5.95 4.48
CA THR A 172 3.26 -6.11 3.70
C THR A 172 3.55 -6.29 2.20
N THR A 173 4.53 -5.57 1.64
CA THR A 173 4.95 -5.77 0.24
C THR A 173 5.52 -7.17 0.02
N LEU A 174 6.41 -7.64 0.89
CA LEU A 174 6.92 -9.02 0.82
C LEU A 174 5.80 -10.04 1.03
N GLY A 175 4.81 -9.71 1.85
CA GLY A 175 3.60 -10.50 2.04
C GLY A 175 2.85 -10.72 0.73
N VAL A 176 2.60 -9.64 -0.01
CA VAL A 176 1.96 -9.68 -1.34
C VAL A 176 2.81 -10.44 -2.36
N VAL A 177 4.13 -10.29 -2.33
CA VAL A 177 5.04 -11.11 -3.17
C VAL A 177 4.89 -12.60 -2.84
N GLY A 178 4.75 -12.96 -1.57
CA GLY A 178 4.46 -14.33 -1.16
C GLY A 178 3.15 -14.87 -1.74
N TYR A 179 2.10 -14.04 -1.80
CA TYR A 179 0.85 -14.41 -2.49
C TYR A 179 1.04 -14.56 -4.00
N ALA A 180 1.80 -13.67 -4.63
CA ALA A 180 2.08 -13.77 -6.07
C ALA A 180 2.77 -15.10 -6.41
N ILE A 181 3.79 -15.48 -5.64
CA ILE A 181 4.48 -16.76 -5.79
C ILE A 181 3.53 -17.94 -5.57
N ALA A 182 2.65 -17.84 -4.57
CA ALA A 182 1.70 -18.91 -4.27
C ALA A 182 0.65 -19.11 -5.37
N VAL A 183 0.17 -18.02 -5.98
CA VAL A 183 -0.78 -18.07 -7.11
C VAL A 183 -0.10 -18.63 -8.35
N ASP A 184 1.09 -18.14 -8.69
CA ASP A 184 1.89 -18.61 -9.84
C ASP A 184 2.20 -20.12 -9.77
N GLN A 185 2.49 -20.64 -8.58
CA GLN A 185 2.79 -22.06 -8.37
C GLN A 185 1.54 -22.94 -8.22
N GLY A 186 0.32 -22.40 -8.26
CA GLY A 186 -0.91 -23.11 -7.88
C GLY A 186 -1.20 -24.41 -8.65
N GLY A 187 -0.64 -24.56 -9.86
CA GLY A 187 -0.74 -25.78 -10.69
C GLY A 187 0.32 -26.86 -10.40
N GLU A 188 1.41 -26.50 -9.72
CA GLU A 188 2.53 -27.40 -9.40
C GLU A 188 2.57 -27.60 -7.89
N GLY A 189 2.03 -28.72 -7.39
CA GLY A 189 1.82 -28.93 -5.95
C GLY A 189 3.01 -28.51 -5.07
N GLY A 190 2.78 -27.60 -4.09
CA GLY A 190 3.85 -27.09 -3.22
C GLY A 190 3.75 -25.61 -2.80
N HIS A 191 2.73 -24.89 -3.26
CA HIS A 191 2.60 -23.42 -3.14
C HIS A 191 2.13 -22.89 -1.78
N ALA A 192 1.62 -23.76 -0.91
CA ALA A 192 1.08 -23.36 0.40
C ALA A 192 2.13 -22.67 1.30
N GLY A 193 3.41 -23.03 1.16
CA GLY A 193 4.50 -22.43 1.94
C GLY A 193 4.66 -20.93 1.68
N ALA A 194 4.67 -20.52 0.40
CA ALA A 194 4.77 -19.12 0.01
C ALA A 194 3.54 -18.33 0.44
N GLY A 195 2.34 -18.91 0.30
CA GLY A 195 1.09 -18.27 0.71
C GLY A 195 1.03 -18.03 2.23
N ILE A 196 1.39 -19.03 3.04
CA ILE A 196 1.45 -18.89 4.50
C ILE A 196 2.51 -17.88 4.93
N ALA A 197 3.71 -17.94 4.34
CA ALA A 197 4.76 -16.97 4.62
C ALA A 197 4.31 -15.54 4.27
N GLY A 198 3.64 -15.37 3.12
CA GLY A 198 3.05 -14.11 2.70
C GLY A 198 2.05 -13.56 3.73
N MET A 199 1.13 -14.41 4.19
CA MET A 199 0.13 -14.05 5.19
C MET A 199 0.77 -13.64 6.53
N VAL A 200 1.77 -14.39 7.01
CA VAL A 200 2.49 -14.08 8.25
C VAL A 200 3.20 -12.72 8.15
N LEU A 201 3.85 -12.44 7.02
CA LEU A 201 4.50 -11.15 6.77
C LEU A 201 3.49 -10.00 6.74
N MET A 202 2.33 -10.17 6.09
CA MET A 202 1.27 -9.16 6.11
C MET A 202 0.77 -8.87 7.52
N ILE A 203 0.49 -9.91 8.32
CA ILE A 203 0.05 -9.75 9.72
C ILE A 203 1.13 -9.03 10.54
N GLY A 204 2.39 -9.43 10.37
CA GLY A 204 3.54 -8.80 11.01
C GLY A 204 3.64 -7.31 10.66
N GLY A 205 3.52 -6.97 9.38
CA GLY A 205 3.55 -5.59 8.90
C GLY A 205 2.41 -4.74 9.43
N ILE A 206 1.17 -5.24 9.43
CA ILE A 206 0.01 -4.54 9.99
C ILE A 206 0.22 -4.21 11.46
N LYS A 207 0.75 -5.16 12.24
CA LYS A 207 1.04 -4.96 13.67
C LYS A 207 2.04 -3.83 13.95
N MET A 208 2.87 -3.43 12.99
CA MET A 208 3.87 -2.38 13.21
C MET A 208 3.24 -0.98 13.33
N THR A 209 2.08 -0.76 12.73
CA THR A 209 1.45 0.58 12.60
C THR A 209 0.04 0.65 13.19
N TRP A 210 -0.41 -0.42 13.84
CA TRP A 210 -1.70 -0.54 14.53
C TRP A 210 -1.55 -0.63 16.04
#